data_AF-A0A3S0FQE8-F1
#
_entry.id   AF-A0A3S0FQE8-F1
#
_cell.length_a   1.000
_cell.length_b   1.000
_cell.length_c   1.000
_cell.angle_alpha   90.00
_cell.angle_beta   90.00
_cell.angle_gamma   90.00
#
_symmetry.space_group_name_H-M   'P 1'
#
loop_
_entity.id
_entity.type
_entity.pdbx_description
1 polymer ?
#
loop_
_entity_poly.entity_id
_entity_poly.type
_entity_poly.pdbx_seq_one_letter_code
_entity_poly.pdbx_strand_id
1 'polypeptide(L)'
;MNLRAAPNFRAVWAIYRTEMARAFRTVLQSIISPVISTSLYFVVFGSAIGSRINEIDGIPYGAFIVPGLMMLSLLTQSISNASFAIYFPKFVGSIYELLSAPVSYLEIIIAYVGGAATKSIMLGLIILATA
;
A
#
# COMPACT_ATOMS: atom_id res chain seq x y z
N MET A 1 19.83 -2.72 24.55
CA MET A 1 18.77 -2.82 23.52
C MET A 1 18.37 -4.29 23.45
N ASN A 2 17.29 -4.67 24.14
CA ASN A 2 16.96 -6.08 24.43
C ASN A 2 16.39 -6.78 23.19
N LEU A 3 17.22 -7.54 22.49
CA LEU A 3 16.76 -8.56 21.54
C LEU A 3 16.20 -9.73 22.36
N ARG A 4 14.89 -9.68 22.67
CA ARG A 4 14.20 -10.81 23.30
C ARG A 4 14.16 -11.99 22.32
N ALA A 5 14.47 -13.19 22.81
CA ALA A 5 14.52 -14.42 22.01
C ALA A 5 13.13 -14.95 21.57
N ALA A 6 12.05 -14.47 22.21
CA ALA A 6 10.67 -14.86 21.87
C ALA A 6 9.90 -13.64 21.30
N PRO A 7 9.27 -13.77 20.12
CA PRO A 7 8.49 -12.70 19.51
C PRO A 7 7.21 -12.39 20.30
N ASN A 8 6.97 -11.12 20.62
CA ASN A 8 5.74 -10.64 21.23
C ASN A 8 4.69 -10.35 20.17
N PHE A 9 3.98 -11.40 19.74
CA PHE A 9 2.90 -11.30 18.76
C PHE A 9 1.78 -10.33 19.17
N ARG A 10 1.55 -10.14 20.48
CA ARG A 10 0.54 -9.18 20.96
C ARG A 10 0.93 -7.74 20.65
N ALA A 11 2.21 -7.40 20.79
CA ALA A 11 2.72 -6.08 20.43
C ALA A 11 2.60 -5.84 18.93
N VAL A 12 3.01 -6.82 18.10
CA VAL A 12 2.85 -6.76 16.64
C VAL A 12 1.38 -6.55 16.26
N TRP A 13 0.48 -7.34 16.83
CA TRP A 13 -0.95 -7.25 16.56
C TRP A 13 -1.57 -5.91 17.00
N ALA A 14 -1.17 -5.38 18.15
CA ALA A 14 -1.66 -4.09 18.63
C ALA A 14 -1.25 -2.93 17.69
N ILE A 15 0.02 -2.91 17.27
CA ILE A 15 0.52 -1.90 16.33
C ILE A 15 -0.20 -2.05 14.98
N TYR A 16 -0.28 -3.27 14.46
CA TYR A 16 -0.97 -3.56 13.20
C TYR A 16 -2.44 -3.12 13.23
N ARG A 17 -3.17 -3.45 14.30
CA ARG A 17 -4.59 -3.06 14.44
C ARG A 17 -4.75 -1.54 14.48
N THR A 18 -3.85 -0.83 15.17
CA THR A 18 -3.87 0.63 15.26
C THR A 18 -3.58 1.28 13.90
N GLU A 19 -2.65 0.70 13.15
CA GLU A 19 -2.32 1.08 11.78
C GLU A 19 -3.52 0.91 10.84
N MET A 20 -4.17 -0.26 10.89
CA MET A 20 -5.35 -0.55 10.08
C MET A 20 -6.54 0.34 10.47
N ALA A 21 -6.78 0.56 11.76
CA ALA A 21 -7.83 1.48 12.22
C ALA A 21 -7.58 2.94 11.78
N ARG A 22 -6.32 3.35 11.61
CA ARG A 22 -5.98 4.64 11.01
C ARG A 22 -6.31 4.66 9.52
N ALA A 23 -5.95 3.61 8.79
CA ALA A 23 -6.23 3.48 7.37
C ALA A 23 -7.73 3.49 7.05
N PHE A 24 -8.54 2.79 7.85
CA PHE A 24 -10.00 2.75 7.66
C PHE A 24 -10.67 4.12 7.88
N ARG A 25 -10.05 5.03 8.65
CA ARG A 25 -10.54 6.40 8.82
C ARG A 25 -10.24 7.30 7.61
N THR A 26 -9.37 6.88 6.70
CA THR A 26 -8.96 7.65 5.53
C THR A 26 -9.27 6.91 4.21
N VAL A 27 -10.29 6.06 4.19
CA VAL A 27 -10.66 5.22 3.02
C VAL A 27 -10.89 6.04 1.75
N LEU A 28 -11.56 7.18 1.85
CA LEU A 28 -11.78 8.08 0.71
C LEU A 28 -10.47 8.50 0.05
N GLN A 29 -9.47 8.86 0.84
CA GLN A 29 -8.19 9.32 0.30
C GLN A 29 -7.28 8.14 -0.08
N SER A 30 -7.24 7.09 0.73
CA SER A 30 -6.27 6.00 0.61
C SER A 30 -6.70 4.87 -0.32
N ILE A 31 -7.98 4.81 -0.70
CA ILE A 31 -8.52 3.80 -1.62
C ILE A 31 -9.18 4.46 -2.82
N ILE A 32 -10.19 5.32 -2.59
CA ILE A 32 -11.03 5.84 -3.67
C ILE A 32 -10.20 6.68 -4.64
N SER A 33 -9.35 7.59 -4.13
CA SER A 33 -8.53 8.43 -5.01
C SER A 33 -7.56 7.64 -5.90
N PRO A 34 -6.73 6.70 -5.39
CA PRO A 34 -5.86 5.91 -6.26
C PRO A 34 -6.62 5.02 -7.25
N VAL A 35 -7.76 4.46 -6.86
CA VAL A 35 -8.60 3.64 -7.75
C VAL A 35 -9.13 4.48 -8.91
N ILE A 36 -9.73 5.64 -8.63
CA ILE A 36 -10.23 6.55 -9.68
C ILE A 36 -9.09 6.95 -10.62
N SER A 37 -7.94 7.35 -10.09
CA SER A 37 -6.79 7.73 -10.93
C SER A 37 -6.33 6.57 -11.82
N THR A 38 -6.25 5.36 -11.28
CA THR A 38 -5.83 4.18 -12.05
C THR A 38 -6.88 3.80 -13.11
N SER A 39 -8.18 3.85 -12.78
CA SER A 39 -9.25 3.64 -13.75
C SER A 39 -9.24 4.67 -14.87
N LEU A 40 -8.98 5.95 -14.55
CA LEU A 40 -8.82 6.99 -15.56
C LEU A 40 -7.61 6.71 -16.46
N TYR A 41 -6.51 6.19 -15.91
CA TYR A 41 -5.38 5.73 -16.73
C TYR A 41 -5.76 4.57 -17.65
N PHE A 42 -6.55 3.60 -17.20
CA PHE A 42 -7.06 2.56 -18.10
C PHE A 42 -7.94 3.11 -19.21
N VAL A 43 -8.82 4.07 -18.92
CA VAL A 43 -9.66 4.70 -19.95
C VAL A 43 -8.78 5.47 -20.96
N VAL A 44 -7.88 6.32 -20.49
CA VAL A 44 -7.07 7.16 -21.38
C VAL A 44 -6.05 6.33 -22.16
N PHE A 45 -5.27 5.50 -21.49
CA PHE A 45 -4.23 4.71 -22.15
C PHE A 45 -4.82 3.50 -22.85
N GLY A 46 -5.71 2.74 -22.20
CA GLY A 46 -6.29 1.51 -22.72
C GLY A 46 -7.24 1.72 -23.91
N SER A 47 -8.16 2.69 -23.87
CA SER A 47 -9.13 2.88 -24.97
C SER A 47 -8.74 4.01 -25.93
N ALA A 48 -8.39 5.20 -25.41
CA ALA A 48 -8.13 6.35 -26.27
C ALA A 48 -6.80 6.23 -27.04
N ILE A 49 -5.74 5.71 -26.40
CA ILE A 49 -4.45 5.47 -27.05
C ILE A 49 -4.38 4.07 -27.66
N GLY A 50 -4.93 3.04 -26.99
CA GLY A 50 -4.97 1.67 -27.51
C GLY A 50 -5.69 1.52 -28.85
N SER A 51 -6.70 2.36 -29.14
CA SER A 51 -7.34 2.38 -30.48
C SER A 51 -6.40 2.81 -31.62
N ARG A 52 -5.25 3.42 -31.31
CA ARG A 52 -4.20 3.82 -32.27
C ARG A 52 -3.03 2.83 -32.31
N ILE A 53 -2.91 1.95 -31.31
CA ILE A 53 -1.82 0.98 -31.17
C ILE A 53 -2.46 -0.40 -30.99
N ASN A 54 -2.55 -1.15 -32.08
CA ASN A 54 -3.19 -2.47 -32.03
C ASN A 54 -2.34 -3.49 -31.25
N GLU A 55 -1.05 -3.54 -31.51
CA GLU A 55 -0.14 -4.58 -31.01
C GLU A 55 1.24 -4.00 -30.68
N ILE A 56 1.87 -4.54 -29.64
CA ILE A 56 3.29 -4.31 -29.31
C ILE A 56 3.95 -5.68 -29.31
N ASP A 57 4.94 -5.89 -30.19
CA ASP A 57 5.68 -7.16 -30.29
C ASP A 57 4.77 -8.41 -30.41
N GLY A 58 3.64 -8.28 -31.11
CA GLY A 58 2.64 -9.36 -31.29
C GLY A 58 1.72 -9.60 -30.09
N ILE A 59 1.80 -8.77 -29.05
CA ILE A 59 0.90 -8.81 -27.88
C ILE A 59 -0.13 -7.67 -28.01
N PRO A 60 -1.44 -7.93 -27.79
CA PRO A 60 -2.44 -6.88 -27.77
C PRO A 60 -2.09 -5.79 -26.75
N TYR A 61 -2.17 -4.52 -27.16
CA TYR A 61 -1.77 -3.39 -26.31
C TYR A 61 -2.45 -3.41 -24.92
N GLY A 62 -3.73 -3.77 -24.87
CA GLY A 62 -4.50 -3.91 -23.62
C GLY A 62 -3.88 -4.91 -22.63
N ALA A 63 -3.41 -6.05 -23.12
CA ALA A 63 -2.77 -7.09 -22.31
C ALA A 63 -1.41 -6.65 -21.75
N PHE A 64 -0.76 -5.67 -22.39
CA PHE A 64 0.50 -5.09 -21.93
C PHE A 64 0.27 -3.93 -20.95
N ILE A 65 -0.64 -3.01 -21.26
CA ILE A 65 -0.80 -1.75 -20.51
C ILE A 65 -1.49 -1.95 -19.15
N VAL A 66 -2.48 -2.85 -19.07
CA VAL A 66 -3.25 -3.09 -17.84
C VAL A 66 -2.34 -3.53 -16.68
N PRO A 67 -1.56 -4.61 -16.79
CA PRO A 67 -0.64 -5.00 -15.71
C PRO A 67 0.44 -3.94 -15.45
N GLY A 68 0.90 -3.22 -16.47
CA GLY A 68 1.88 -2.12 -16.30
C GLY A 68 1.36 -0.98 -15.42
N LEU A 69 0.16 -0.48 -15.70
CA LEU A 69 -0.48 0.57 -14.91
C LEU A 69 -0.89 0.10 -13.50
N MET A 70 -1.32 -1.15 -13.38
CA MET A 70 -1.56 -1.77 -12.07
C MET A 70 -0.30 -1.80 -11.22
N MET A 71 0.82 -2.25 -11.79
CA MET A 71 2.11 -2.32 -11.11
C MET A 71 2.61 -0.94 -10.70
N LEU A 72 2.45 0.06 -11.56
CA LEU A 72 2.77 1.45 -11.22
C LEU A 72 2.00 1.89 -9.96
N SER A 73 0.68 1.69 -9.94
CA SER A 73 -0.17 2.06 -8.82
C SER A 73 0.21 1.32 -7.53
N LEU A 74 0.44 0.00 -7.62
CA LEU A 74 0.87 -0.83 -6.50
C LEU A 74 2.22 -0.41 -5.91
N LEU A 75 3.20 -0.12 -6.76
CA LEU A 75 4.54 0.32 -6.32
C LEU A 75 4.45 1.68 -5.63
N THR A 76 3.78 2.66 -6.24
CA THR A 76 3.60 3.98 -5.62
C THR A 76 2.86 3.87 -4.29
N GLN A 77 1.78 3.09 -4.23
CA GLN A 77 0.95 3.00 -3.03
C GLN A 77 1.64 2.23 -1.89
N SER A 78 2.40 1.19 -2.20
CA SER A 78 3.16 0.41 -1.20
C SER A 78 4.27 1.22 -0.57
N ILE A 79 5.07 1.92 -1.38
CA ILE A 79 6.15 2.79 -0.89
C ILE A 79 5.58 3.93 -0.05
N SER A 80 4.53 4.59 -0.55
CA SER A 80 3.88 5.70 0.17
C SER A 80 3.30 5.24 1.51
N ASN A 81 2.56 4.12 1.53
CA ASN A 81 1.97 3.58 2.76
C ASN A 81 3.00 3.10 3.79
N ALA A 82 4.08 2.45 3.34
CA ALA A 82 5.15 2.00 4.22
C ALA A 82 5.91 3.18 4.83
N SER A 83 6.23 4.18 4.02
CA SER A 83 6.94 5.39 4.47
C SER A 83 6.09 6.19 5.45
N PHE A 84 4.81 6.39 5.13
CA PHE A 84 3.90 7.17 5.96
C PHE A 84 3.64 6.52 7.33
N ALA A 85 3.60 5.18 7.40
CA ALA A 85 3.39 4.45 8.64
C ALA A 85 4.45 4.76 9.71
N ILE A 86 5.69 5.04 9.31
CA ILE A 86 6.80 5.38 10.21
C ILE A 86 6.96 6.90 10.35
N TYR A 87 6.86 7.63 9.23
CA TYR A 87 7.09 9.07 9.21
C TYR A 87 6.06 9.84 10.04
N PHE A 88 4.76 9.50 9.94
CA PHE A 88 3.71 10.28 10.56
C PHE A 88 3.74 10.24 12.10
N PRO A 89 3.89 9.07 12.78
CA PRO A 89 4.09 9.04 14.22
C PRO A 89 5.33 9.81 14.68
N LYS A 90 6.40 9.80 13.87
CA LYS A 90 7.61 10.59 14.15
C LYS A 90 7.34 12.09 14.05
N PHE A 91 6.60 12.52 13.03
CA PHE A 91 6.25 13.92 12.81
C PHE A 91 5.36 14.49 13.93
N VAL A 92 4.37 13.72 14.40
CA VAL A 92 3.44 14.14 15.46
C VAL A 92 4.02 13.92 16.87
N GLY A 93 5.14 13.21 17.00
CA GLY A 93 5.78 12.90 18.28
C GLY A 93 5.21 11.67 19.00
N SER A 94 4.16 11.02 18.48
CA SER A 94 3.62 9.79 19.08
C SER A 94 4.55 8.58 18.96
N ILE A 95 5.63 8.67 18.17
CA ILE A 95 6.65 7.62 18.10
C ILE A 95 7.34 7.37 19.45
N TYR A 96 7.40 8.36 20.34
CA TYR A 96 8.00 8.19 21.68
C TYR A 96 7.17 7.26 22.58
N GLU A 97 5.86 7.16 22.36
CA GLU A 97 5.00 6.18 23.05
C GLU A 97 5.39 4.75 22.65
N LEU A 98 5.67 4.54 21.37
CA LEU A 98 6.12 3.25 20.86
C LEU A 98 7.54 2.89 21.34
N LEU A 99 8.43 3.88 21.42
CA LEU A 99 9.82 3.70 21.85
C LEU A 99 9.96 3.54 23.37
N SER A 100 9.00 4.01 24.16
CA SER A 100 8.97 3.82 25.61
C SER A 100 8.34 2.48 26.02
N ALA A 101 7.53 1.88 25.15
CA ALA A 101 6.99 0.55 25.35
C ALA A 101 8.10 -0.53 25.21
N PRO A 102 8.02 -1.65 25.95
CA PRO A 102 8.99 -2.73 25.87
C PRO A 102 8.79 -3.62 24.62
N VAL A 103 8.92 -3.02 23.43
CA VAL A 103 8.71 -3.63 22.11
C VAL A 103 10.04 -3.69 21.34
N SER A 104 10.31 -4.82 20.67
CA SER A 104 11.50 -5.00 19.85
C SER A 104 11.38 -4.26 18.52
N TYR A 105 12.52 -3.78 17.97
CA TYR A 105 12.55 -3.14 16.66
C TYR A 105 12.01 -4.04 15.54
N LEU A 106 12.28 -5.34 15.59
CA LEU A 106 11.76 -6.30 14.60
C LEU A 106 10.24 -6.39 14.65
N GLU A 107 9.63 -6.34 15.83
CA GLU A 107 8.18 -6.39 16.01
C GLU A 107 7.51 -5.15 15.40
N ILE A 108 8.13 -3.98 15.59
CA ILE A 108 7.68 -2.70 15.01
C ILE A 108 7.73 -2.76 13.48
N ILE A 109 8.84 -3.22 12.90
CA ILE A 109 8.96 -3.35 11.44
C ILE A 109 7.91 -4.31 10.90
N ILE A 110 7.79 -5.51 11.48
CA ILE A 110 6.85 -6.53 11.00
C ILE A 110 5.42 -5.98 11.04
N ALA A 111 5.04 -5.25 12.09
CA ALA A 111 3.72 -4.65 12.18
C ALA A 111 3.47 -3.60 11.10
N TYR A 112 4.41 -2.67 10.88
CA TYR A 112 4.25 -1.62 9.88
C TYR A 112 4.32 -2.15 8.44
N VAL A 113 5.24 -3.06 8.15
CA VAL A 113 5.35 -3.73 6.85
C VAL A 113 4.09 -4.56 6.59
N GLY A 114 3.61 -5.30 7.58
CA GLY A 114 2.35 -6.04 7.49
C GLY A 114 1.17 -5.12 7.16
N GLY A 115 1.05 -3.98 7.86
CA GLY A 115 0.02 -2.98 7.59
C GLY A 115 0.10 -2.40 6.17
N ALA A 116 1.30 -2.02 5.73
CA ALA A 116 1.53 -1.48 4.38
C ALA A 116 1.22 -2.52 3.28
N ALA A 117 1.64 -3.78 3.49
CA ALA A 117 1.36 -4.88 2.59
C ALA A 117 -0.14 -5.15 2.47
N THR A 118 -0.87 -5.27 3.58
CA THR A 118 -2.33 -5.48 3.56
C THR A 118 -3.05 -4.37 2.79
N LYS A 119 -2.70 -3.10 3.06
CA LYS A 119 -3.30 -1.93 2.36
C LYS A 119 -3.05 -1.98 0.86
N SER A 120 -1.82 -2.32 0.45
CA SER A 120 -1.42 -2.34 -0.97
C SER A 120 -2.03 -3.52 -1.71
N ILE A 121 -2.09 -4.70 -1.10
CA ILE A 121 -2.77 -5.88 -1.67
C ILE A 121 -4.26 -5.60 -1.86
N MET A 122 -4.92 -5.05 -0.83
CA MET A 122 -6.33 -4.66 -0.93
C MET A 122 -6.55 -3.67 -2.09
N LEU A 123 -5.71 -2.65 -2.22
CA LEU A 123 -5.79 -1.70 -3.33
C LEU A 123 -5.59 -2.38 -4.69
N GLY A 124 -4.58 -3.25 -4.81
CA GLY A 124 -4.32 -4.01 -6.03
C GLY A 124 -5.49 -4.89 -6.45
N LEU A 125 -6.14 -5.56 -5.50
CA LEU A 125 -7.33 -6.38 -5.76
C LEU A 125 -8.52 -5.54 -6.20
N ILE A 126 -8.72 -4.36 -5.59
CA ILE A 126 -9.78 -3.43 -6.01
C ILE A 126 -9.51 -2.94 -7.43
N ILE A 127 -8.28 -2.52 -7.73
CA ILE A 127 -7.90 -2.07 -9.07
C ILE A 127 -8.10 -3.21 -10.08
N LEU A 128 -7.67 -4.43 -9.76
CA LEU A 128 -7.86 -5.60 -10.62
C LEU A 128 -9.34 -5.87 -10.91
N ALA A 129 -10.21 -5.72 -9.92
CA ALA A 129 -11.65 -5.90 -10.08
C ALA A 129 -12.30 -4.79 -10.93
N THR A 130 -11.64 -3.63 -11.06
CA THR A 130 -12.12 -2.47 -11.85
C THR A 130 -11.43 -2.30 -13.21
N ALA A 131 -10.38 -3.08 -13.47
CA ALA A 131 -9.61 -3.07 -14.72
C ALA A 131 -10.39 -3.78 -15.84
#